data_AF-A0A5C6CU44-F1
#
_entry.id   AF-A0A5C6CU44-F1
#
_cell.length_a   1.000
_cell.length_b   1.000
_cell.length_c   1.000
_cell.angle_alpha   90.00
_cell.angle_beta   90.00
_cell.angle_gamma   90.00
#
_symmetry.space_group_name_H-M   'P 1'
#
loop_
_entity.id
_entity.type
_entity.pdbx_description
1 polymer ?
#
loop_
_entity_poly.entity_id
_entity_poly.type
_entity_poly.pdbx_seq_one_letter_code
_entity_poly.pdbx_strand_id
1 'polypeptide(L)'
;MPEPLLYCKAMGAAAIVSALIVLAIASLRRVPATWLNGVCVAAVGAGLASGFTVLSLRFVWPPLSGLDRLLTIILPATLAIEWVAGHRRLPRWGAWAMRLSIAAAAPRVLLHGSVYLSESSEWTGWQTHTILLLLGVLLCVVWGLLSQLSTRAAGVSIPLALAMTIQSAGVTVMVAGYIKGGAAAIPLASSLVATSIAAAWIAKRRDAALNSSSSVVIGIAVVGLFGILFIGRFFGRISSEAALTMMLAPLLCWVSETPLLRHRKPWIIGAFRLGTVAIPLLVLLAAAKRDFDRDIAPMLGP
;
A
#
# COMPACT_ATOMS: atom_id res chain seq x y z
N MET A 1 -10.96 18.28 14.24
CA MET A 1 -10.49 17.45 13.11
C MET A 1 -9.23 18.10 12.54
N PRO A 2 -8.22 17.34 12.10
CA PRO A 2 -7.05 17.91 11.43
C PRO A 2 -7.47 18.70 10.19
N GLU A 3 -6.74 19.78 9.91
CA GLU A 3 -7.04 20.66 8.79
C GLU A 3 -6.90 19.90 7.47
N PRO A 4 -7.92 19.89 6.59
CA PRO A 4 -7.84 19.19 5.30
C PRO A 4 -6.68 19.70 4.43
N LEU A 5 -6.31 20.96 4.62
CA LEU A 5 -5.16 21.60 3.98
C LEU A 5 -3.83 20.93 4.36
N LEU A 6 -3.69 20.39 5.58
CA LEU A 6 -2.50 19.65 6.00
C LEU A 6 -2.37 18.33 5.23
N TYR A 7 -3.47 17.63 4.99
CA TYR A 7 -3.49 16.41 4.18
C TYR A 7 -3.11 16.68 2.73
N CYS A 8 -3.64 17.75 2.14
CA CYS A 8 -3.27 18.18 0.79
C CYS A 8 -1.78 18.53 0.71
N LYS A 9 -1.23 19.25 1.70
CA LYS A 9 0.21 19.57 1.77
C LYS A 9 1.06 18.30 1.84
N ALA A 10 0.69 17.35 2.68
CA ALA A 10 1.43 16.10 2.82
C ALA A 10 1.38 15.24 1.55
N MET A 11 0.20 15.14 0.92
CA MET A 11 0.01 14.49 -0.36
C MET A 11 0.88 15.13 -1.45
N GLY A 12 0.87 16.46 -1.53
CA GLY A 12 1.66 17.24 -2.48
C GLY A 12 3.16 17.05 -2.28
N ALA A 13 3.65 17.15 -1.04
CA ALA A 13 5.05 16.95 -0.70
C ALA A 13 5.53 15.55 -1.11
N ALA A 14 4.79 14.52 -0.71
CA ALA A 14 5.10 13.12 -1.03
C ALA A 14 5.13 12.86 -2.54
N ALA A 15 4.15 13.38 -3.29
CA ALA A 15 4.08 13.24 -4.73
C ALA A 15 5.22 13.98 -5.45
N ILE A 16 5.48 15.24 -5.09
CA ILE A 16 6.51 16.08 -5.71
C ILE A 16 7.90 15.47 -5.48
N VAL A 17 8.24 15.12 -4.24
CA VAL A 17 9.55 14.53 -3.91
C VAL A 17 9.76 13.21 -4.65
N SER A 18 8.76 12.33 -4.66
CA SER A 18 8.83 11.06 -5.40
C SER A 18 9.07 11.28 -6.89
N ALA A 19 8.28 12.16 -7.53
CA ALA A 19 8.41 12.46 -8.95
C ALA A 19 9.78 13.08 -9.28
N LEU A 20 10.25 14.04 -8.48
CA LEU A 20 11.53 14.70 -8.69
C LEU A 20 12.70 13.72 -8.60
N ILE A 21 12.69 12.78 -7.65
CA ILE A 21 13.77 11.78 -7.53
C ILE A 21 13.80 10.86 -8.74
N VAL A 22 12.64 10.36 -9.18
CA VAL A 22 12.55 9.53 -10.38
C VAL A 22 13.06 10.29 -11.62
N LEU A 23 12.62 11.54 -11.80
CA LEU A 23 13.02 12.39 -12.92
C LEU A 23 14.50 12.78 -12.87
N ALA A 24 15.01 13.17 -11.70
CA ALA A 24 16.40 13.56 -11.51
C ALA A 24 17.33 12.39 -11.83
N ILE A 25 17.09 11.21 -11.26
CA ILE A 25 17.96 10.05 -11.51
C ILE A 25 17.82 9.57 -12.97
N ALA A 26 16.63 9.63 -13.55
CA ALA A 26 16.45 9.30 -14.96
C ALA A 26 17.03 10.35 -15.93
N SER A 27 17.23 11.60 -15.49
CA SER A 27 17.90 12.62 -16.31
C SER A 27 19.39 12.31 -16.50
N LEU A 28 20.01 11.58 -15.56
CA LEU A 28 21.33 11.01 -15.74
C LEU A 28 21.20 9.90 -16.81
N ARG A 29 21.55 10.23 -18.05
CA ARG A 29 21.33 9.43 -19.28
C ARG A 29 21.96 8.03 -19.29
N ARG A 30 22.60 7.58 -18.21
CA ARG A 30 23.35 6.32 -18.12
C ARG A 30 22.76 5.29 -17.15
N VAL A 31 21.58 5.51 -16.61
CA VAL A 31 20.98 4.56 -15.65
C VAL A 31 20.43 3.33 -16.40
N PRO A 32 21.03 2.12 -16.22
CA PRO A 32 20.53 0.90 -16.84
C PRO A 32 19.17 0.52 -16.23
N ALA A 33 18.37 -0.26 -16.96
CA ALA A 33 17.02 -0.65 -16.53
C ALA A 33 16.97 -1.34 -15.14
N THR A 34 18.07 -1.97 -14.72
CA THR A 34 18.20 -2.59 -13.39
C THR A 34 18.16 -1.60 -12.24
N TRP A 35 18.70 -0.40 -12.45
CA TRP A 35 18.74 0.63 -11.42
C TRP A 35 17.40 1.34 -11.27
N LEU A 36 16.51 1.26 -12.27
CA LEU A 36 15.19 1.89 -12.20
C LEU A 36 14.38 1.35 -11.00
N ASN A 37 14.56 0.09 -10.64
CA ASN A 37 13.92 -0.51 -9.46
C ASN A 37 14.41 0.15 -8.16
N GLY A 38 15.72 0.32 -7.99
CA GLY A 38 16.28 1.04 -6.87
C GLY A 38 15.81 2.50 -6.84
N VAL A 39 15.75 3.16 -8.00
CA VAL A 39 15.22 4.53 -8.12
C VAL A 39 13.78 4.62 -7.64
N CYS A 40 12.91 3.67 -8.01
CA CYS A 40 11.53 3.64 -7.54
C CYS A 40 11.44 3.43 -6.02
N VAL A 41 12.26 2.54 -5.44
CA VAL A 41 12.31 2.37 -3.97
C VAL A 41 12.75 3.65 -3.29
N ALA A 42 13.82 4.28 -3.75
CA ALA A 42 14.33 5.53 -3.18
C ALA A 42 13.29 6.66 -3.29
N ALA A 43 12.63 6.77 -4.45
CA ALA A 43 11.58 7.75 -4.68
C ALA A 43 10.39 7.57 -3.73
N VAL A 44 9.86 6.34 -3.60
CA VAL A 44 8.76 6.06 -2.66
C VAL A 44 9.20 6.30 -1.22
N GLY A 45 10.39 5.85 -0.82
CA GLY A 45 10.91 6.04 0.54
C GLY A 45 11.06 7.52 0.91
N ALA A 46 11.64 8.33 0.01
CA ALA A 46 11.79 9.77 0.23
C ALA A 46 10.45 10.52 0.18
N GLY A 47 9.54 10.13 -0.73
CA GLY A 47 8.17 10.64 -0.76
C GLY A 47 7.45 10.40 0.56
N LEU A 48 7.50 9.17 1.07
CA LEU A 48 6.95 8.80 2.37
C LEU A 48 7.55 9.63 3.50
N ALA A 49 8.87 9.71 3.59
CA ALA A 49 9.55 10.49 4.63
C ALA A 49 9.13 11.96 4.62
N SER A 50 9.05 12.58 3.44
CA SER A 50 8.61 13.96 3.28
C SER A 50 7.15 14.16 3.70
N GLY A 51 6.23 13.32 3.23
CA GLY A 51 4.81 13.42 3.58
C GLY A 51 4.53 13.15 5.06
N PHE A 52 5.23 12.18 5.67
CA PHE A 52 5.13 11.92 7.11
C PHE A 52 5.68 13.07 7.95
N THR A 53 6.75 13.72 7.50
CA THR A 53 7.26 14.93 8.13
C THR A 53 6.22 16.05 8.11
N VAL A 54 5.55 16.28 6.97
CA VAL A 54 4.47 17.28 6.87
C VAL A 54 3.29 16.93 7.79
N LEU A 55 2.90 15.66 7.88
CA LEU A 55 1.85 15.21 8.81
C LEU A 55 2.28 15.22 10.28
N SER A 56 3.54 15.56 10.57
CA SER A 56 4.11 15.46 11.92
C SER A 56 3.96 14.06 12.54
N LEU A 57 3.97 13.02 11.71
CA LEU A 57 4.04 11.63 12.16
C LEU A 57 5.46 11.37 12.63
N ARG A 58 5.67 11.55 13.94
CA ARG A 58 6.99 11.41 14.57
C ARG A 58 7.46 9.96 14.48
N PHE A 59 8.71 9.78 14.10
CA PHE A 59 9.42 8.53 14.32
C PHE A 59 9.63 8.37 15.83
N VAL A 60 8.96 7.39 16.44
CA VAL A 60 9.08 7.09 17.88
C VAL A 60 9.85 5.79 18.03
N TRP A 61 10.95 5.84 18.80
CA TRP A 61 11.74 4.67 19.17
C TRP A 61 11.92 4.64 20.69
N PRO A 62 11.51 3.55 21.38
CA PRO A 62 10.89 2.34 20.85
C PRO A 62 9.44 2.55 20.35
N PRO A 63 8.95 1.77 19.37
CA PRO A 63 7.62 1.98 18.79
C PRO A 63 6.51 1.49 19.72
N LEU A 64 5.62 2.42 20.11
CA LEU A 64 4.59 2.17 21.12
C LEU A 64 3.28 1.68 20.51
N SER A 65 2.89 2.22 19.36
CA SER A 65 1.64 1.87 18.67
C SER A 65 1.86 0.96 17.46
N GLY A 66 0.78 0.31 17.00
CA GLY A 66 0.82 -0.46 15.75
C GLY A 66 1.19 0.40 14.54
N LEU A 67 0.80 1.68 14.53
CA LEU A 67 1.19 2.65 13.50
C LEU A 67 2.69 2.90 13.53
N ASP A 68 3.26 3.13 14.72
CA ASP A 68 4.70 3.36 14.85
C ASP A 68 5.47 2.17 14.28
N ARG A 69 5.03 0.93 14.53
CA ARG A 69 5.70 -0.27 13.99
C ARG A 69 5.54 -0.45 12.50
N LEU A 70 4.39 -0.06 11.94
CA LEU A 70 4.23 -0.01 10.48
C LEU A 70 5.25 0.95 9.86
N LEU A 71 5.37 2.16 10.42
CA LEU A 71 6.22 3.22 9.88
C LEU A 71 7.72 2.99 10.14
N THR A 72 8.08 2.47 11.31
CA THR A 72 9.48 2.35 11.75
C THR A 72 10.11 0.99 11.43
N ILE A 73 9.32 -0.08 11.31
CA ILE A 73 9.83 -1.45 11.10
C ILE A 73 9.39 -1.98 9.74
N ILE A 74 8.07 -2.09 9.50
CA ILE A 74 7.54 -2.86 8.37
C ILE A 74 7.76 -2.14 7.03
N LEU A 75 7.47 -0.85 6.93
CA LEU A 75 7.70 -0.10 5.69
C LEU A 75 9.18 -0.03 5.32
N PRO A 76 10.11 0.33 6.25
CA PRO A 76 11.54 0.30 5.96
C PRO A 76 12.06 -1.08 5.58
N ALA A 77 11.63 -2.14 6.28
CA ALA A 77 11.98 -3.51 5.93
C ALA A 77 11.48 -3.87 4.52
N THR A 78 10.26 -3.46 4.16
CA THR A 78 9.71 -3.69 2.82
C THR A 78 10.49 -2.95 1.75
N LEU A 79 10.86 -1.69 1.98
CA LEU A 79 11.71 -0.92 1.07
C LEU A 79 13.08 -1.59 0.89
N ALA A 80 13.70 -2.06 1.98
CA ALA A 80 14.97 -2.78 1.93
C ALA A 80 14.84 -4.11 1.15
N ILE A 81 13.78 -4.89 1.40
CA ILE A 81 13.52 -6.14 0.68
C ILE A 81 13.33 -5.87 -0.82
N GLU A 82 12.53 -4.88 -1.21
CA GLU A 82 12.33 -4.56 -2.62
C GLU A 82 13.57 -3.96 -3.28
N TRP A 83 14.40 -3.23 -2.54
CA TRP A 83 15.71 -2.77 -3.00
C TRP A 83 16.62 -3.95 -3.34
N VAL A 84 16.75 -4.90 -2.40
CA VAL A 84 17.60 -6.09 -2.55
C VAL A 84 17.04 -7.04 -3.62
N ALA A 85 15.72 -7.24 -3.66
CA ALA A 85 15.04 -8.04 -4.68
C ALA A 85 15.16 -7.45 -6.09
N GLY A 86 15.32 -6.12 -6.21
CA GLY A 86 15.59 -5.45 -7.48
C GLY A 86 17.00 -5.72 -8.04
N HIS A 87 17.92 -6.27 -7.25
CA HIS A 87 19.29 -6.49 -7.65
C HIS A 87 19.45 -7.80 -8.46
N ARG A 88 20.09 -7.73 -9.65
CA ARG A 88 20.23 -8.88 -10.57
C ARG A 88 20.91 -10.12 -10.00
N ARG A 89 21.69 -9.98 -8.93
CA ARG A 89 22.41 -11.10 -8.31
C ARG A 89 21.53 -11.99 -7.45
N LEU A 90 20.35 -11.52 -7.04
CA LEU A 90 19.48 -12.29 -6.17
C LEU A 90 18.59 -13.23 -7.01
N PRO A 91 18.62 -14.55 -6.76
CA PRO A 91 17.72 -15.46 -7.43
C PRO A 91 16.26 -15.19 -7.01
N ARG A 92 15.31 -15.45 -7.93
CA ARG A 92 13.88 -15.18 -7.71
C ARG A 92 13.32 -15.84 -6.45
N TRP A 93 13.79 -17.05 -6.12
CA TRP A 93 13.36 -17.75 -4.91
C TRP A 93 13.82 -17.02 -3.64
N GLY A 94 15.01 -16.40 -3.65
CA GLY A 94 15.54 -15.62 -2.53
C GLY A 94 14.75 -14.34 -2.31
N ALA A 95 14.40 -13.63 -3.39
CA ALA A 95 13.49 -12.49 -3.32
C ALA A 95 12.14 -12.88 -2.72
N TRP A 96 11.56 -14.00 -3.17
CA TRP A 96 10.30 -14.51 -2.61
C TRP A 96 10.43 -14.95 -1.16
N ALA A 97 11.53 -15.60 -0.76
CA ALA A 97 11.76 -15.96 0.63
C ALA A 97 11.75 -14.73 1.56
N MET A 98 12.38 -13.63 1.12
CA MET A 98 12.33 -12.35 1.85
C MET A 98 10.92 -11.74 1.91
N ARG A 99 10.15 -11.82 0.81
CA ARG A 99 8.75 -11.35 0.78
C ARG A 99 7.85 -12.19 1.69
N LEU A 100 8.03 -13.51 1.70
CA LEU A 100 7.31 -14.43 2.58
C LEU A 100 7.67 -14.19 4.05
N SER A 101 8.93 -13.89 4.37
CA SER A 101 9.34 -13.64 5.74
C SER A 101 8.71 -12.37 6.30
N ILE A 102 8.68 -11.26 5.56
CA ILE A 102 8.00 -10.04 6.01
C ILE A 102 6.48 -10.24 6.08
N ALA A 103 5.89 -11.00 5.15
CA ALA A 103 4.46 -11.27 5.18
C ALA A 103 4.04 -12.12 6.40
N ALA A 104 4.86 -13.09 6.79
CA ALA A 104 4.64 -13.88 8.00
C ALA A 104 4.89 -13.07 9.29
N ALA A 105 5.90 -12.20 9.29
CA ALA A 105 6.27 -11.40 10.46
C ALA A 105 5.35 -10.20 10.71
N ALA A 106 4.83 -9.56 9.64
CA ALA A 106 4.08 -8.31 9.72
C ALA A 106 2.89 -8.36 10.70
N PRO A 107 1.98 -9.36 10.66
CA PRO A 107 0.88 -9.47 11.62
C PRO A 107 1.35 -9.45 13.08
N ARG A 108 2.41 -10.22 13.39
CA ARG A 108 2.95 -10.37 14.75
C ARG A 108 3.65 -9.09 15.22
N VAL A 109 4.39 -8.44 14.33
CA VAL A 109 5.07 -7.16 14.63
C VAL A 109 4.05 -6.06 14.89
N LEU A 110 3.00 -5.96 14.08
CA LEU A 110 1.93 -4.96 14.26
C LEU A 110 1.21 -5.12 15.60
N LEU A 111 0.97 -6.36 16.05
CA LEU A 111 0.28 -6.65 17.32
C LEU A 111 1.20 -6.76 18.55
N HIS A 112 2.52 -6.67 18.38
CA HIS A 112 3.46 -6.80 19.51
C HIS A 112 3.07 -5.89 20.70
N GLY A 113 3.21 -6.29 21.95
CA GLY A 113 2.82 -5.44 23.10
C GLY A 113 1.41 -4.82 23.06
N SER A 114 0.48 -5.36 22.26
CA SER A 114 -0.93 -4.97 22.26
C SER A 114 -1.73 -5.95 23.11
N VAL A 115 -2.93 -5.55 23.52
CA VAL A 115 -3.83 -6.38 24.34
C VAL A 115 -4.19 -7.70 23.65
N TYR A 116 -4.13 -7.76 22.31
CA TYR A 116 -4.39 -8.97 21.53
C TYR A 116 -3.33 -10.07 21.71
N LEU A 117 -2.15 -9.73 22.21
CA LEU A 117 -1.04 -10.68 22.43
C LEU A 117 -0.56 -10.73 23.89
N SER A 118 -1.24 -10.02 24.80
CA SER A 118 -0.95 -10.11 26.24
C SER A 118 -1.58 -11.37 26.85
N GLU A 119 -1.01 -11.88 27.94
CA GLU A 119 -1.51 -13.08 28.64
C GLU A 119 -2.96 -12.95 29.14
N SER A 120 -3.42 -11.71 29.35
CA SER A 120 -4.81 -11.39 29.72
C SER A 120 -5.77 -11.33 28.52
N SER A 121 -5.34 -11.71 27.31
CA SER A 121 -6.20 -11.61 26.12
C SER A 121 -7.32 -12.65 26.17
N GLU A 122 -8.49 -12.31 25.64
CA GLU A 122 -9.60 -13.24 25.43
C GLU A 122 -9.26 -14.34 24.40
N TRP A 123 -8.13 -14.23 23.71
CA TRP A 123 -7.75 -15.14 22.64
C TRP A 123 -6.91 -16.29 23.20
N THR A 124 -7.32 -17.51 22.88
CA THR A 124 -6.47 -18.68 23.12
C THR A 124 -5.20 -18.58 22.26
N GLY A 125 -4.08 -19.15 22.74
CA GLY A 125 -2.83 -19.15 21.98
C GLY A 125 -2.99 -19.73 20.57
N TRP A 126 -3.85 -20.75 20.43
CA TRP A 126 -4.16 -21.37 19.13
C TRP A 126 -4.95 -20.48 18.19
N GLN A 127 -5.93 -19.73 18.69
CA GLN A 127 -6.65 -18.73 17.88
C GLN A 127 -5.69 -17.65 17.38
N THR A 128 -4.80 -17.17 18.26
CA THR A 128 -3.79 -16.17 17.91
C THR A 128 -2.90 -16.64 16.77
N HIS A 129 -2.28 -17.82 16.90
CA HIS A 129 -1.41 -18.37 15.85
C HIS A 129 -2.17 -18.60 14.54
N THR A 130 -3.41 -19.09 14.60
CA THR A 130 -4.25 -19.33 13.42
C THR A 130 -4.57 -18.02 12.69
N ILE A 131 -4.95 -16.98 13.42
CA ILE A 131 -5.26 -15.66 12.84
C ILE A 131 -4.00 -15.05 12.22
N LEU A 132 -2.86 -15.09 12.91
CA LEU A 132 -1.59 -14.58 12.40
C LEU A 132 -1.17 -15.30 11.11
N LEU A 133 -1.28 -16.64 11.09
CA LEU A 133 -0.99 -17.46 9.92
C LEU A 133 -1.92 -17.10 8.75
N LEU A 134 -3.24 -17.02 9.00
CA LEU A 134 -4.23 -16.70 7.98
C LEU A 134 -3.96 -15.33 7.35
N LEU A 135 -3.62 -14.32 8.16
CA LEU A 135 -3.32 -12.98 7.68
C LEU A 135 -2.00 -12.93 6.89
N GLY A 136 -0.98 -13.68 7.31
CA GLY A 136 0.26 -13.84 6.55
C GLY A 136 0.02 -14.52 5.21
N VAL A 137 -0.76 -15.61 5.18
CA VAL A 137 -1.14 -16.32 3.95
C VAL A 137 -1.93 -15.40 3.01
N LEU A 138 -2.91 -14.65 3.52
CA LEU A 138 -3.68 -13.69 2.73
C LEU A 138 -2.77 -12.64 2.08
N LEU A 139 -1.85 -12.06 2.84
CA LEU A 139 -0.87 -11.10 2.32
C LEU A 139 0.01 -11.73 1.22
N CYS A 140 0.53 -12.94 1.45
CA CYS A 140 1.31 -13.67 0.46
C CYS A 140 0.53 -13.94 -0.83
N VAL A 141 -0.72 -14.39 -0.73
CA VAL A 141 -1.58 -14.71 -1.89
C VAL A 141 -1.87 -13.44 -2.71
N VAL A 142 -2.30 -12.35 -2.05
CA VAL A 142 -2.59 -11.08 -2.75
C VAL A 142 -1.32 -10.55 -3.43
N TRP A 143 -0.18 -10.57 -2.73
CA TRP A 143 1.10 -10.14 -3.28
C TRP A 143 1.53 -11.02 -4.47
N GLY A 144 1.42 -12.33 -4.37
CA GLY A 144 1.70 -13.31 -5.42
C GLY A 144 0.87 -13.07 -6.67
N LEU A 145 -0.45 -12.99 -6.51
CA LEU A 145 -1.39 -12.80 -7.61
C LEU A 145 -1.19 -11.45 -8.32
N LEU A 146 -0.96 -10.36 -7.58
CA LEU A 146 -0.70 -9.05 -8.21
C LEU A 146 0.67 -8.99 -8.87
N SER A 147 1.69 -9.63 -8.29
CA SER A 147 3.00 -9.76 -8.91
C SER A 147 2.90 -10.54 -10.22
N GLN A 148 2.17 -11.66 -10.22
CA GLN A 148 1.91 -12.45 -11.42
C GLN A 148 1.10 -11.68 -12.47
N LEU A 149 0.10 -10.91 -12.07
CA LEU A 149 -0.65 -10.07 -12.99
C LEU A 149 0.25 -9.01 -13.63
N SER A 150 1.18 -8.43 -12.85
CA SER A 150 2.10 -7.39 -13.34
C SER A 150 3.09 -7.90 -14.39
N THR A 151 3.45 -9.20 -14.36
CA THR A 151 4.31 -9.81 -15.39
C THR A 151 3.56 -10.10 -16.67
N ARG A 152 2.24 -10.38 -16.60
CA ARG A 152 1.38 -10.66 -17.76
C ARG A 152 0.91 -9.41 -18.46
N ALA A 153 0.63 -8.35 -17.70
CA ALA A 153 0.00 -7.16 -18.20
C ALA A 153 0.61 -5.92 -17.57
N ALA A 154 1.74 -5.52 -18.16
CA ALA A 154 2.51 -4.35 -17.79
C ALA A 154 1.67 -3.08 -17.87
N GLY A 155 1.85 -2.20 -16.90
CA GLY A 155 1.18 -0.90 -16.89
C GLY A 155 1.13 -0.26 -15.51
N VAL A 156 0.64 0.97 -15.50
CA VAL A 156 0.47 1.80 -14.30
C VAL A 156 -0.86 1.51 -13.60
N SER A 157 -1.79 0.80 -14.26
CA SER A 157 -3.14 0.56 -13.72
C SER A 157 -3.14 -0.23 -12.41
N ILE A 158 -2.26 -1.22 -12.24
CA ILE A 158 -2.19 -2.02 -11.00
C ILE A 158 -1.68 -1.17 -9.81
N PRO A 159 -0.54 -0.45 -9.91
CA PRO A 159 -0.15 0.50 -8.87
C PRO A 159 -1.19 1.58 -8.57
N LEU A 160 -1.86 2.11 -9.58
CA LEU A 160 -2.92 3.11 -9.38
C LEU A 160 -4.14 2.53 -8.66
N ALA A 161 -4.54 1.30 -9.00
CA ALA A 161 -5.60 0.59 -8.29
C ALA A 161 -5.24 0.40 -6.81
N LEU A 162 -4.02 -0.06 -6.53
CA LEU A 162 -3.52 -0.19 -5.16
C LEU A 162 -3.50 1.14 -4.41
N ALA A 163 -3.04 2.22 -5.05
CA ALA A 163 -3.05 3.56 -4.44
C ALA A 163 -4.48 4.05 -4.15
N MET A 164 -5.45 3.78 -5.03
CA MET A 164 -6.86 4.07 -4.80
C MET A 164 -7.40 3.28 -3.61
N THR A 165 -7.07 1.99 -3.52
CA THR A 165 -7.43 1.14 -2.38
C THR A 165 -6.79 1.61 -1.09
N ILE A 166 -5.51 2.00 -1.09
CA ILE A 166 -4.81 2.55 0.08
C ILE A 166 -5.48 3.84 0.53
N GLN A 167 -5.79 4.75 -0.40
CA GLN A 167 -6.46 6.01 -0.08
C GLN A 167 -7.86 5.75 0.51
N SER A 168 -8.63 4.85 -0.09
CA SER A 168 -9.95 4.45 0.41
C SER A 168 -9.87 3.81 1.81
N ALA A 169 -8.92 2.89 2.02
CA ALA A 169 -8.65 2.29 3.31
C ALA A 169 -8.30 3.36 4.35
N GLY A 170 -7.41 4.29 4.01
CA GLY A 170 -7.04 5.41 4.88
C GLY A 170 -8.24 6.25 5.31
N VAL A 171 -9.09 6.64 4.37
CA VAL A 171 -10.32 7.40 4.66
C VAL A 171 -11.26 6.59 5.56
N THR A 172 -11.47 5.31 5.28
CA THR A 172 -12.31 4.44 6.13
C THR A 172 -11.73 4.30 7.54
N VAL A 173 -10.41 4.16 7.69
CA VAL A 173 -9.74 4.13 9.01
C VAL A 173 -9.92 5.45 9.76
N MET A 174 -9.83 6.58 9.07
CA MET A 174 -10.06 7.90 9.68
C MET A 174 -11.50 8.06 10.16
N VAL A 175 -12.46 7.68 9.31
CA VAL A 175 -13.90 7.73 9.61
C VAL A 175 -14.25 6.79 10.77
N ALA A 176 -13.60 5.63 10.86
CA ALA A 176 -13.80 4.70 11.97
C ALA A 176 -13.11 5.14 13.28
N GLY A 177 -12.55 6.35 13.32
CA GLY A 177 -12.04 7.01 14.53
C GLY A 177 -10.52 6.95 14.71
N TYR A 178 -9.79 6.23 13.85
CA TYR A 178 -8.33 6.16 13.95
C TYR A 178 -7.61 7.12 12.98
N ILE A 179 -7.80 8.42 13.22
CA ILE A 179 -7.36 9.51 12.34
C ILE A 179 -5.88 9.42 11.96
N LYS A 180 -4.97 9.20 12.92
CA LYS A 180 -3.52 9.13 12.64
C LYS A 180 -3.16 7.91 11.78
N GLY A 181 -3.78 6.76 12.06
CA GLY A 181 -3.57 5.52 11.31
C GLY A 181 -4.00 5.66 9.86
N GLY A 182 -5.18 6.23 9.62
CA GLY A 182 -5.67 6.44 8.26
C GLY A 182 -4.97 7.58 7.51
N ALA A 183 -4.52 8.63 8.21
CA ALA A 183 -3.74 9.72 7.62
C ALA A 183 -2.42 9.25 6.99
N ALA A 184 -1.79 8.21 7.53
CA ALA A 184 -0.56 7.65 6.99
C ALA A 184 -0.74 7.06 5.57
N ALA A 185 -1.97 6.72 5.17
CA ALA A 185 -2.29 6.25 3.83
C ALA A 185 -2.07 7.32 2.76
N ILE A 186 -2.22 8.61 3.10
CA ILE A 186 -2.22 9.72 2.15
C ILE A 186 -0.82 9.91 1.51
N PRO A 187 0.29 10.06 2.27
CA PRO A 187 1.64 10.07 1.70
C PRO A 187 2.00 8.79 0.96
N LEU A 188 1.51 7.63 1.42
CA LEU A 188 1.79 6.36 0.78
C LEU A 188 1.14 6.27 -0.60
N ALA A 189 -0.17 6.49 -0.70
CA ALA A 189 -0.88 6.48 -1.97
C ALA A 189 -0.29 7.48 -2.97
N SER A 190 -0.02 8.72 -2.52
CA SER A 190 0.55 9.77 -3.39
C SER A 190 1.97 9.46 -3.87
N SER A 191 2.84 8.93 -3.01
CA SER A 191 4.19 8.52 -3.41
C SER A 191 4.15 7.40 -4.46
N LEU A 192 3.25 6.43 -4.30
CA LEU A 192 3.06 5.32 -5.23
C LEU A 192 2.54 5.81 -6.59
N VAL A 193 1.54 6.70 -6.60
CA VAL A 193 0.99 7.31 -7.82
C VAL A 193 2.07 8.08 -8.57
N ALA A 194 2.76 9.01 -7.88
CA ALA A 194 3.77 9.86 -8.49
C ALA A 194 4.95 9.04 -9.04
N THR A 195 5.45 8.07 -8.27
CA THR A 195 6.53 7.18 -8.72
C THR A 195 6.11 6.37 -9.94
N SER A 196 4.90 5.81 -9.94
CA SER A 196 4.41 4.98 -11.05
C SER A 196 4.24 5.79 -12.34
N ILE A 197 3.67 6.99 -12.25
CA ILE A 197 3.46 7.86 -13.41
C ILE A 197 4.81 8.35 -13.95
N ALA A 198 5.70 8.82 -13.08
CA ALA A 198 7.02 9.30 -13.49
C ALA A 198 7.85 8.18 -14.14
N ALA A 199 7.88 6.99 -13.53
CA ALA A 199 8.59 5.83 -14.07
C ALA A 199 8.02 5.42 -15.44
N ALA A 200 6.70 5.45 -15.60
CA ALA A 200 6.07 5.11 -16.87
C ALA A 200 6.32 6.12 -17.98
N TRP A 201 6.36 7.40 -17.63
CA TRP A 201 6.71 8.46 -18.56
C TRP A 201 8.15 8.31 -19.07
N ILE A 202 9.09 7.97 -18.19
CA ILE A 202 10.49 7.70 -18.56
C ILE A 202 10.60 6.45 -19.43
N ALA A 203 9.92 5.36 -19.06
CA ALA A 203 9.97 4.13 -19.83
C ALA A 203 9.45 4.35 -21.26
N LYS A 204 8.35 5.11 -21.40
CA LYS A 204 7.81 5.51 -22.71
C LYS A 204 8.80 6.33 -23.54
N ARG A 205 9.57 7.23 -22.91
CA ARG A 205 10.57 8.06 -23.61
C ARG A 205 11.82 7.29 -24.05
N ARG A 206 12.11 6.15 -23.41
CA ARG A 206 13.33 5.36 -23.63
C ARG A 206 13.08 4.08 -24.42
N ASP A 207 11.86 3.87 -24.94
CA ASP A 207 11.38 2.62 -25.53
C ASP A 207 11.72 1.38 -24.68
N ALA A 208 11.77 1.57 -23.35
CA ALA A 208 12.17 0.54 -22.40
C ALA A 208 10.94 -0.22 -21.90
N ALA A 209 11.07 -1.54 -21.74
CA ALA A 209 10.00 -2.37 -21.21
C ALA A 209 9.67 -1.99 -19.75
N LEU A 210 8.41 -1.63 -19.51
CA LEU A 210 7.84 -1.23 -18.22
C LEU A 210 7.83 -2.32 -17.14
N ASN A 211 8.09 -3.57 -17.51
CA ASN A 211 7.76 -4.76 -16.72
C ASN A 211 8.54 -4.85 -15.40
N SER A 212 9.74 -4.25 -15.32
CA SER A 212 10.62 -4.42 -14.16
C SER A 212 10.25 -3.54 -12.97
N SER A 213 9.77 -2.31 -13.22
CA SER A 213 9.57 -1.30 -12.16
C SER A 213 8.23 -1.43 -11.45
N SER A 214 7.21 -1.99 -12.10
CA SER A 214 5.90 -2.16 -11.48
C SER A 214 5.93 -3.14 -10.30
N SER A 215 6.78 -4.17 -10.32
CA SER A 215 6.82 -5.19 -9.25
C SER A 215 7.21 -4.61 -7.89
N VAL A 216 8.18 -3.69 -7.87
CA VAL A 216 8.66 -3.02 -6.64
C VAL A 216 7.56 -2.19 -5.99
N VAL A 217 6.91 -1.35 -6.81
CA VAL A 217 5.85 -0.46 -6.33
C VAL A 217 4.66 -1.27 -5.83
N ILE A 218 4.33 -2.39 -6.48
CA ILE A 218 3.28 -3.31 -6.04
C ILE A 218 3.62 -3.91 -4.68
N GLY A 219 4.85 -4.35 -4.43
CA GLY A 219 5.24 -4.93 -3.14
C GLY A 219 5.09 -3.94 -1.99
N ILE A 220 5.61 -2.73 -2.15
CA ILE A 220 5.48 -1.65 -1.15
C ILE A 220 4.00 -1.32 -0.91
N ALA A 221 3.21 -1.22 -1.97
CA ALA A 221 1.79 -0.89 -1.90
C ALA A 221 0.97 -1.98 -1.20
N VAL A 222 1.21 -3.27 -1.51
CA VAL A 222 0.47 -4.39 -0.92
C VAL A 222 0.77 -4.51 0.58
N VAL A 223 2.03 -4.42 1.00
CA VAL A 223 2.39 -4.47 2.42
C VAL A 223 1.87 -3.23 3.17
N GLY A 224 1.97 -2.05 2.55
CA GLY A 224 1.44 -0.82 3.13
C GLY A 224 -0.09 -0.84 3.28
N LEU A 225 -0.81 -1.32 2.27
CA LEU A 225 -2.26 -1.52 2.31
C LEU A 225 -2.64 -2.49 3.43
N PHE A 226 -1.97 -3.65 3.49
CA PHE A 226 -2.18 -4.63 4.55
C PHE A 226 -1.97 -4.01 5.93
N GLY A 227 -0.87 -3.28 6.14
CA GLY A 227 -0.57 -2.61 7.40
C GLY A 227 -1.67 -1.63 7.81
N ILE A 228 -2.14 -0.78 6.88
CA ILE A 228 -3.19 0.19 7.15
C ILE A 228 -4.52 -0.50 7.51
N LEU A 229 -4.94 -1.51 6.73
CA LEU A 229 -6.18 -2.25 6.99
C LEU A 229 -6.11 -3.04 8.30
N PHE A 230 -4.97 -3.67 8.56
CA PHE A 230 -4.72 -4.41 9.79
C PHE A 230 -4.85 -3.50 11.01
N ILE A 231 -4.16 -2.36 10.97
CA ILE A 231 -4.23 -1.35 12.02
C ILE A 231 -5.66 -0.80 12.14
N GLY A 232 -6.34 -0.56 11.02
CA GLY A 232 -7.75 -0.17 10.98
C GLY A 232 -8.68 -1.17 11.65
N ARG A 233 -8.46 -2.47 11.42
CA ARG A 233 -9.27 -3.54 12.00
C ARG A 233 -9.08 -3.67 13.51
N PHE A 234 -7.83 -3.60 13.96
CA PHE A 234 -7.48 -3.85 15.37
C PHE A 234 -7.58 -2.60 16.26
N PHE A 235 -7.26 -1.43 15.72
CA PHE A 235 -7.21 -0.18 16.49
C PHE A 235 -8.24 0.85 16.04
N GLY A 236 -8.76 0.74 14.81
CA GLY A 236 -9.75 1.64 14.24
C GLY A 236 -11.15 1.05 14.08
N ARG A 237 -11.44 -0.14 14.64
CA ARG A 237 -12.78 -0.78 14.61
C ARG A 237 -13.39 -0.99 13.21
N ILE A 238 -12.59 -1.04 12.15
CA ILE A 238 -13.10 -1.44 10.82
C ILE A 238 -13.62 -2.88 10.90
N SER A 239 -14.74 -3.20 10.25
CA SER A 239 -15.23 -4.58 10.19
C SER A 239 -14.26 -5.49 9.43
N SER A 240 -14.19 -6.78 9.81
CA SER A 240 -13.35 -7.76 9.10
C SER A 240 -13.74 -7.87 7.62
N GLU A 241 -15.03 -7.79 7.33
CA GLU A 241 -15.57 -7.86 5.97
C GLU A 241 -15.07 -6.68 5.13
N ALA A 242 -15.22 -5.44 5.62
CA ALA A 242 -14.74 -4.26 4.90
C ALA A 242 -13.23 -4.32 4.67
N ALA A 243 -12.46 -4.75 5.68
CA ALA A 243 -11.02 -4.89 5.55
C ALA A 243 -10.64 -5.95 4.50
N LEU A 244 -11.30 -7.12 4.50
CA LEU A 244 -11.07 -8.18 3.51
C LEU A 244 -11.46 -7.72 2.10
N THR A 245 -12.63 -7.09 1.93
CA THR A 245 -13.07 -6.57 0.63
C THR A 245 -12.09 -5.54 0.09
N MET A 246 -11.56 -4.62 0.92
CA MET A 246 -10.53 -3.67 0.49
C MET A 246 -9.21 -4.36 0.14
N MET A 247 -8.77 -5.33 0.94
CA MET A 247 -7.53 -6.08 0.68
C MET A 247 -7.59 -6.86 -0.65
N LEU A 248 -8.76 -7.42 -0.97
CA LEU A 248 -8.99 -8.20 -2.18
C LEU A 248 -9.37 -7.35 -3.39
N ALA A 249 -9.86 -6.12 -3.21
CA ALA A 249 -10.33 -5.26 -4.31
C ALA A 249 -9.31 -5.11 -5.46
N PRO A 250 -8.00 -4.87 -5.23
CA PRO A 250 -7.01 -4.79 -6.31
C PRO A 250 -6.94 -6.05 -7.19
N LEU A 251 -7.30 -7.23 -6.67
CA LEU A 251 -7.34 -8.47 -7.45
C LEU A 251 -8.42 -8.44 -8.55
N LEU A 252 -9.41 -7.56 -8.46
CA LEU A 252 -10.36 -7.32 -9.56
C LEU A 252 -9.68 -6.79 -10.84
N CYS A 253 -8.42 -6.35 -10.75
CA CYS A 253 -7.62 -6.06 -11.93
C CYS A 253 -7.41 -7.30 -12.83
N TRP A 254 -7.55 -8.52 -12.31
CA TRP A 254 -7.47 -9.75 -13.09
C TRP A 254 -8.56 -9.89 -14.15
N VAL A 255 -9.66 -9.13 -14.07
CA VAL A 255 -10.71 -9.15 -15.10
C VAL A 255 -10.16 -8.76 -16.48
N SER A 256 -9.05 -8.03 -16.55
CA SER A 256 -8.35 -7.75 -17.81
C SER A 256 -7.82 -8.97 -18.54
N GLU A 257 -7.58 -10.08 -17.83
CA GLU A 257 -7.07 -11.32 -18.42
C GLU A 257 -8.18 -12.12 -19.12
N THR A 258 -9.44 -11.68 -19.03
CA THR A 258 -10.55 -12.28 -19.77
C THR A 258 -10.32 -12.14 -21.30
N PRO A 259 -10.72 -13.15 -22.10
CA PRO A 259 -10.44 -13.17 -23.54
C PRO A 259 -11.02 -11.95 -24.28
N LEU A 260 -12.14 -11.41 -23.79
CA LEU A 260 -12.82 -10.24 -24.34
C LEU A 260 -12.02 -8.94 -24.20
N LEU A 261 -11.23 -8.81 -23.12
CA LEU A 261 -10.50 -7.59 -22.78
C LEU A 261 -9.01 -7.68 -23.11
N ARG A 262 -8.43 -8.89 -23.11
CA ARG A 262 -6.98 -9.10 -23.30
C ARG A 262 -6.42 -8.51 -24.60
N HIS A 263 -7.24 -8.45 -25.66
CA HIS A 263 -6.85 -7.93 -26.97
C HIS A 263 -7.22 -6.44 -27.20
N ARG A 264 -7.78 -5.77 -26.19
CA ARG A 264 -8.18 -4.35 -26.30
C ARG A 264 -6.98 -3.43 -26.07
N LYS A 265 -7.14 -2.16 -26.46
CA LYS A 265 -6.10 -1.13 -26.29
C LYS A 265 -5.74 -1.01 -24.79
N PRO A 266 -4.47 -0.77 -24.43
CA PRO A 266 -4.00 -0.79 -23.04
C PRO A 266 -4.68 0.25 -22.15
N TRP A 267 -5.08 1.41 -22.72
CA TRP A 267 -5.82 2.43 -21.97
C TRP A 267 -7.24 1.99 -21.60
N ILE A 268 -7.91 1.21 -22.46
CA ILE A 268 -9.24 0.64 -22.19
C ILE A 268 -9.12 -0.38 -21.06
N ILE A 269 -8.13 -1.26 -21.13
CA ILE A 269 -7.84 -2.24 -20.08
C ILE A 269 -7.56 -1.53 -18.75
N GLY A 270 -6.73 -0.49 -18.78
CA GLY A 270 -6.41 0.32 -17.60
C GLY A 270 -7.64 0.97 -16.98
N ALA A 271 -8.48 1.63 -17.78
CA ALA A 271 -9.72 2.24 -17.32
C ALA A 271 -10.68 1.22 -16.72
N PHE A 272 -10.84 0.05 -17.38
CA PHE A 272 -11.71 -1.02 -16.90
C PHE A 272 -11.23 -1.57 -15.55
N ARG A 273 -9.92 -1.83 -15.39
CA ARG A 273 -9.32 -2.27 -14.11
C ARG A 273 -9.57 -1.26 -12.99
N LEU A 274 -9.36 0.02 -13.25
CA LEU A 274 -9.59 1.06 -12.25
C LEU A 274 -11.08 1.19 -11.90
N GLY A 275 -11.97 1.09 -12.90
CA GLY A 275 -13.40 1.11 -12.69
C GLY A 275 -13.90 -0.07 -11.84
N THR A 276 -13.43 -1.30 -12.13
CA THR A 276 -13.84 -2.48 -11.35
C THR A 276 -13.37 -2.43 -9.90
N VAL A 277 -12.19 -1.86 -9.64
CA VAL A 277 -11.69 -1.64 -8.28
C VAL A 277 -12.42 -0.50 -7.59
N ALA A 278 -12.75 0.58 -8.31
CA ALA A 278 -13.41 1.76 -7.75
C ALA A 278 -14.80 1.45 -7.18
N ILE A 279 -15.59 0.61 -7.86
CA ILE A 279 -16.98 0.30 -7.47
C ILE A 279 -17.09 -0.21 -6.02
N PRO A 280 -16.44 -1.33 -5.61
CA PRO A 280 -16.56 -1.81 -4.24
C PRO A 280 -15.97 -0.82 -3.22
N LEU A 281 -14.92 -0.08 -3.57
CA LEU A 281 -14.34 0.92 -2.67
C LEU A 281 -15.32 2.07 -2.39
N LEU A 282 -16.04 2.55 -3.40
CA LEU A 282 -17.06 3.58 -3.24
C LEU A 282 -18.22 3.10 -2.37
N VAL A 283 -18.67 1.84 -2.56
CA VAL A 283 -19.71 1.23 -1.73
C VAL A 283 -19.28 1.18 -0.27
N LEU A 284 -18.05 0.71 0.01
CA LEU A 284 -17.52 0.65 1.37
C LEU A 284 -17.31 2.02 2.01
N LEU A 285 -16.85 3.02 1.24
CA LEU A 285 -16.72 4.39 1.74
C LEU A 285 -18.08 5.00 2.07
N ALA A 286 -19.09 4.78 1.22
CA ALA A 286 -20.45 5.23 1.48
C ALA A 286 -21.05 4.56 2.72
N ALA A 287 -20.83 3.25 2.88
CA ALA A 287 -21.25 2.51 4.08
C ALA A 287 -20.56 3.05 5.34
N ALA A 288 -19.24 3.19 5.33
CA ALA A 288 -18.46 3.72 6.45
C ALA A 288 -18.90 5.15 6.83
N LYS A 289 -19.22 5.99 5.84
CA LYS A 289 -19.73 7.34 6.09
C LYS A 289 -21.10 7.33 6.75
N ARG A 290 -22.01 6.45 6.30
CA ARG A 290 -23.33 6.29 6.92
C ARG A 290 -23.24 5.82 8.36
N ASP A 291 -22.37 4.85 8.64
CA ASP A 291 -22.15 4.37 10.01
C ASP A 291 -21.59 5.49 10.90
N PHE A 292 -20.64 6.28 10.40
CA PHE A 292 -20.14 7.45 11.12
C PHE A 292 -21.24 8.50 11.40
N ASP A 293 -22.08 8.80 10.42
CA ASP A 293 -23.17 9.76 10.59
C ASP A 293 -24.24 9.28 11.58
N ARG A 294 -24.49 7.97 11.63
CA ARG A 294 -25.44 7.39 12.58
C ARG A 294 -24.86 7.32 13.99
N ASP A 295 -23.60 6.90 14.13
CA ASP A 295 -23.07 6.46 15.41
C ASP A 295 -22.17 7.53 16.08
N ILE A 296 -21.44 8.34 15.31
CA ILE A 296 -20.44 9.28 15.83
C ILE A 296 -20.91 10.74 15.73
N ALA A 297 -21.55 11.13 14.62
CA ALA A 297 -21.98 12.51 14.44
C ALA A 297 -22.89 13.04 15.57
N PRO A 298 -23.86 12.29 16.13
CA PRO A 298 -24.69 12.78 17.23
C PRO A 298 -23.90 13.06 18.52
N MET A 299 -22.75 12.41 18.70
CA MET A 299 -21.90 12.59 19.90
C MET A 299 -21.06 13.87 19.83
N LEU A 300 -20.92 14.49 18.66
CA LEU A 300 -20.10 15.68 18.46
C LEU A 300 -20.83 16.99 18.79
N GLY A 301 -22.13 16.92 19.10
CA GLY A 301 -22.97 18.10 19.33
C GLY A 301 -23.28 18.88 18.04
N PRO A 302 -24.28 19.77 18.07
CA PRO A 302 -24.59 20.69 16.97
C PRO A 302 -23.52 21.78 16.77
#